data_AF-A0A4Y9RK53-F1
#
_entry.id   AF-A0A4Y9RK53-F1
#
_cell.length_a   1.000
_cell.length_b   1.000
_cell.length_c   1.000
_cell.angle_alpha   90.00
_cell.angle_beta   90.00
_cell.angle_gamma   90.00
#
_symmetry.space_group_name_H-M   'P 1'
#
loop_
_entity.id
_entity.type
_entity.pdbx_description
1 polymer ?
#
loop_
_entity_poly.entity_id
_entity_poly.type
_entity_poly.pdbx_seq_one_letter_code
_entity_poly.pdbx_strand_id
1 'polypeptide(L)'
;MSSDSALAPPAARTAGCLELFLVFSALALQGFGGVLPFAYRALVERRQWVTAAEFAELLAFAQILPGPTICNVSLMIGWRYAGVAGALSALAGMLAGPFLIVIALGAAYTRYGDIPQVRAAVGGMAAVAAGLIAATAWKMGAALLRKQAAKGSMAVQALLLLLAFVGLGLLHWRLVAVFLVLAPLGALYFYRNGGRP
;
A
#
# COMPACT_ATOMS: atom_id res chain seq x y z
N MET A 1 21.15 -4.35 40.44
CA MET A 1 19.91 -4.98 39.94
C MET A 1 18.81 -3.93 39.86
N SER A 2 18.92 -2.99 38.92
CA SER A 2 18.03 -1.82 38.81
C SER A 2 18.06 -1.28 37.39
N SER A 3 17.41 -2.02 36.48
CA SER A 3 17.29 -1.65 35.05
C SER A 3 15.97 -2.16 34.44
N ASP A 4 14.88 -2.20 35.20
CA ASP A 4 13.60 -2.78 34.74
C ASP A 4 12.39 -1.82 34.85
N SER A 5 12.64 -0.52 34.91
CA SER A 5 11.59 0.50 35.17
C SER A 5 11.29 1.44 33.99
N ALA A 6 11.68 1.09 32.75
CA ALA A 6 11.56 1.99 31.59
C ALA A 6 10.62 1.51 30.45
N LEU A 7 9.82 0.46 30.66
CA LEU A 7 8.88 -0.05 29.64
C LEU A 7 7.44 -0.16 30.14
N ALA A 8 7.03 0.69 31.09
CA ALA A 8 5.61 0.83 31.40
C ALA A 8 4.88 1.34 30.13
N PRO A 9 3.96 0.57 29.53
CA PRO A 9 3.21 1.04 28.39
C PRO A 9 2.46 2.31 28.79
N PRO A 10 2.44 3.37 27.97
CA PRO A 10 1.65 4.56 28.26
C PRO A 10 0.20 4.12 28.54
N ALA A 11 -0.36 4.64 29.64
CA ALA A 11 -1.63 4.25 30.23
C ALA A 11 -2.67 3.83 29.16
N ALA A 12 -2.99 2.54 29.14
CA ALA A 12 -3.84 1.91 28.16
C ALA A 12 -5.24 2.55 28.15
N ARG A 13 -5.48 3.51 27.24
CA ARG A 13 -6.83 3.74 26.76
C ARG A 13 -7.26 2.47 26.05
N THR A 14 -8.12 1.68 26.68
CA THR A 14 -8.80 0.57 26.03
C THR A 14 -9.67 1.14 24.91
N ALA A 15 -9.18 1.10 23.67
CA ALA A 15 -9.98 1.45 22.51
C ALA A 15 -11.13 0.44 22.41
N GLY A 16 -12.37 0.95 22.48
CA GLY A 16 -13.54 0.10 22.32
C GLY A 16 -13.64 -0.48 20.91
N CYS A 17 -14.33 -1.61 20.74
CA CYS A 17 -14.50 -2.25 19.43
C CYS A 17 -15.09 -1.30 18.38
N LEU A 18 -16.00 -0.41 18.78
CA LEU A 18 -16.58 0.63 17.92
C LEU A 18 -15.57 1.70 17.51
N GLU A 19 -14.69 2.13 18.43
CA GLU A 19 -13.66 3.11 18.12
C GLU A 19 -12.65 2.54 17.11
N LEU A 20 -12.24 1.28 17.30
CA LEU A 20 -11.41 0.55 16.34
C LEU A 20 -12.09 0.50 14.97
N PHE A 21 -13.35 0.09 14.92
CA PHE A 21 -14.13 0.01 13.67
C PHE A 21 -14.13 1.36 12.93
N LEU A 22 -14.46 2.46 13.62
CA LEU A 22 -14.55 3.78 13.02
C LEU A 22 -13.20 4.30 12.53
N VAL A 23 -12.13 4.10 13.31
CA VAL A 23 -10.78 4.53 12.92
C VAL A 23 -10.29 3.76 11.70
N PHE A 24 -10.44 2.44 11.68
CA PHE A 24 -10.02 1.63 10.54
C PHE A 24 -10.90 1.84 9.30
N SER A 25 -12.20 2.09 9.46
CA SER A 25 -13.05 2.56 8.35
C SER A 25 -12.58 3.89 7.78
N ALA A 26 -12.27 4.87 8.61
CA ALA A 26 -11.75 6.16 8.13
C ALA A 26 -10.41 6.00 7.40
N LEU A 27 -9.51 5.15 7.90
CA LEU A 27 -8.24 4.83 7.24
C LEU A 27 -8.44 4.16 5.88
N ALA A 28 -9.40 3.24 5.78
CA ALA A 28 -9.72 2.57 4.52
C ALA A 28 -10.22 3.57 3.46
N LEU A 29 -11.05 4.53 3.86
CA LEU A 29 -11.56 5.59 2.99
C LEU A 29 -10.47 6.58 2.55
N GLN A 30 -9.44 6.78 3.37
CA GLN A 30 -8.29 7.65 3.06
C GLN A 30 -7.19 6.94 2.25
N GLY A 31 -7.38 5.67 1.88
CA GLY A 31 -6.35 4.84 1.26
C GLY A 31 -5.90 5.21 -0.15
N PHE A 32 -6.50 6.23 -0.77
CA PHE A 32 -6.13 6.67 -2.12
C PHE A 32 -4.69 7.22 -2.14
N GLY A 33 -3.78 6.49 -2.79
CA GLY A 33 -2.35 6.83 -2.88
C GLY A 33 -1.46 6.22 -1.79
N GLY A 34 -2.02 5.38 -0.92
CA GLY A 34 -1.30 4.61 0.09
C GLY A 34 -1.79 4.88 1.51
N VAL A 35 -2.23 3.83 2.21
CA VAL A 35 -2.81 3.96 3.56
C VAL A 35 -1.73 4.15 4.63
N LEU A 36 -0.49 3.72 4.39
CA LEU A 36 0.58 3.71 5.39
C LEU A 36 0.86 5.07 6.06
N PRO A 37 1.04 6.20 5.34
CA PRO A 37 1.25 7.51 5.97
C PRO A 37 0.03 7.96 6.79
N PHE A 38 -1.18 7.64 6.35
CA PHE A 38 -2.41 7.93 7.11
C PHE A 38 -2.51 7.06 8.36
N ALA A 39 -2.15 5.78 8.26
CA ALA A 39 -2.10 4.87 9.40
C ALA A 39 -1.07 5.34 10.43
N TYR A 40 0.13 5.72 10.00
CA TYR A 40 1.15 6.28 10.90
C TYR A 40 0.62 7.54 11.61
N ARG A 41 0.08 8.50 10.86
CA ARG A 41 -0.47 9.74 11.43
C ARG A 41 -1.65 9.49 12.37
N ALA A 42 -2.54 8.55 12.05
CA ALA A 42 -3.69 8.25 12.89
C ALA A 42 -3.27 7.52 14.17
N LEU A 43 -2.46 6.48 14.05
CA LEU A 43 -2.13 5.55 15.13
C LEU A 43 -1.00 6.06 16.04
N VAL A 44 0.01 6.70 15.46
CA VAL A 44 1.19 7.20 16.19
C VAL A 44 0.99 8.66 16.62
N GLU A 45 0.67 9.56 15.69
CA GLU A 45 0.65 11.00 15.99
C GLU A 45 -0.64 11.45 16.68
N ARG A 46 -1.81 11.08 16.13
CA ARG A 46 -3.10 11.59 16.62
C ARG A 46 -3.65 10.84 17.81
N ARG A 47 -3.61 9.50 17.77
CA ARG A 47 -4.20 8.64 18.81
C ARG A 47 -3.19 8.13 19.81
N GLN A 48 -1.90 8.16 19.47
CA GLN A 48 -0.79 7.66 20.30
C GLN A 48 -1.06 6.23 20.83
N TRP A 49 -1.70 5.41 20.00
CA TRP A 49 -1.98 4.00 20.30
C TRP A 49 -0.71 3.16 20.27
N VAL A 50 0.19 3.49 19.35
CA VAL A 50 1.48 2.83 19.19
C VAL A 50 2.58 3.85 19.07
N THR A 51 3.73 3.55 19.63
CA THR A 51 4.93 4.37 19.43
C THR A 51 5.46 4.19 18.01
N ALA A 52 6.33 5.09 17.53
CA ALA A 52 6.95 4.93 16.22
C ALA A 52 7.75 3.63 16.09
N ALA A 53 8.39 3.18 17.17
CA ALA A 53 9.12 1.91 17.21
C ALA A 53 8.17 0.71 17.12
N GLU A 54 7.11 0.70 17.93
CA GLU A 54 6.09 -0.35 17.90
C GLU A 54 5.39 -0.42 16.53
N PHE A 55 5.10 0.73 15.91
CA PHE A 55 4.51 0.76 14.57
C PHE A 55 5.44 0.13 13.53
N ALA A 56 6.74 0.38 13.61
CA ALA A 56 7.72 -0.23 12.71
C ALA A 56 7.79 -1.75 12.90
N GLU A 57 7.74 -2.23 14.14
CA GLU A 57 7.67 -3.67 14.44
C GLU A 57 6.39 -4.31 13.90
N LEU A 58 5.22 -3.71 14.16
CA LEU A 58 3.94 -4.16 13.62
C LEU A 58 3.97 -4.21 12.09
N LEU A 59 4.57 -3.19 11.45
CA LEU A 59 4.70 -3.14 10.00
C LEU A 59 5.60 -4.26 9.47
N ALA A 60 6.72 -4.54 10.15
CA ALA A 60 7.62 -5.62 9.79
C ALA A 60 6.93 -6.98 9.88
N PHE A 61 6.21 -7.25 10.97
CA PHE A 61 5.41 -8.48 11.11
C PHE A 61 4.31 -8.57 10.06
N ALA A 62 3.61 -7.48 9.78
CA ALA A 62 2.55 -7.42 8.80
C ALA A 62 3.01 -7.68 7.36
N GLN A 63 4.28 -7.44 7.04
CA GLN A 63 4.90 -7.75 5.75
C GLN A 63 5.28 -9.22 5.59
N ILE A 64 5.49 -9.94 6.70
CA ILE A 64 5.78 -11.38 6.70
C ILE A 64 4.49 -12.19 6.50
N LEU A 65 3.38 -11.70 7.05
CA LEU A 65 2.06 -12.31 6.93
C LEU A 65 1.52 -12.21 5.49
N PRO A 66 0.94 -13.29 4.92
CA PRO A 66 0.32 -13.22 3.61
C PRO A 66 -0.91 -12.32 3.64
N GLY A 67 -1.04 -11.41 2.66
CA GLY A 67 -2.19 -10.53 2.51
C GLY A 67 -1.85 -9.04 2.55
N PRO A 68 -2.87 -8.16 2.57
CA PRO A 68 -2.66 -6.72 2.60
C PRO A 68 -2.05 -6.30 3.95
N THR A 69 -0.85 -5.70 3.89
CA THR A 69 -0.08 -5.31 5.09
C THR A 69 -0.91 -4.51 6.09
N ILE A 70 -1.73 -3.56 5.63
CA ILE A 70 -2.52 -2.70 6.53
C ILE A 70 -3.69 -3.46 7.18
N CYS A 71 -4.26 -4.46 6.51
CA CYS A 71 -5.24 -5.35 7.12
C CYS A 71 -4.58 -6.16 8.26
N ASN A 72 -3.36 -6.67 8.04
CA ASN A 72 -2.60 -7.36 9.08
C ASN A 72 -2.29 -6.44 10.27
N VAL A 73 -1.86 -5.20 10.03
CA VAL A 73 -1.67 -4.18 11.09
C VAL A 73 -2.99 -3.92 11.84
N SER A 74 -4.12 -3.80 11.14
CA SER A 74 -5.43 -3.60 11.78
C SER A 74 -5.84 -4.76 12.68
N LEU A 75 -5.57 -6.01 12.26
CA LEU A 75 -5.82 -7.21 13.05
C LEU A 75 -4.96 -7.23 14.31
N MET A 76 -3.66 -6.98 14.18
CA MET A 76 -2.72 -6.99 15.30
C MET A 76 -3.06 -5.90 16.33
N ILE A 77 -3.37 -4.70 15.87
CA ILE A 77 -3.78 -3.58 16.73
C ILE A 77 -5.12 -3.89 17.40
N GLY A 78 -6.11 -4.34 16.62
CA GLY A 78 -7.42 -4.72 17.16
C GLY A 78 -7.33 -5.83 18.21
N TRP A 79 -6.47 -6.82 17.97
CA TRP A 79 -6.21 -7.90 18.92
C TRP A 79 -5.59 -7.39 20.22
N ARG A 80 -4.62 -6.47 20.13
CA ARG A 80 -3.95 -5.85 21.29
C ARG A 80 -4.92 -5.10 22.21
N TYR A 81 -5.94 -4.44 21.65
CA TYR A 81 -6.84 -3.57 22.44
C TYR A 81 -8.07 -4.28 23.00
N ALA A 82 -8.72 -5.17 22.24
CA ALA A 82 -9.98 -5.79 22.64
C ALA A 82 -10.08 -7.27 22.26
N GLY A 83 -8.95 -7.98 22.20
CA GLY A 83 -8.93 -9.42 21.96
C GLY A 83 -9.42 -9.77 20.55
N VAL A 84 -10.01 -10.96 20.41
CA VAL A 84 -10.58 -11.42 19.14
C VAL A 84 -11.68 -10.48 18.62
N ALA A 85 -12.50 -9.93 19.52
CA ALA A 85 -13.57 -9.00 19.16
C ALA A 85 -13.02 -7.69 18.56
N GLY A 86 -11.94 -7.16 19.12
CA GLY A 86 -11.24 -5.98 18.58
C GLY A 86 -10.55 -6.25 17.24
N ALA A 87 -9.95 -7.43 17.07
CA ALA A 87 -9.33 -7.83 15.80
C ALA A 87 -10.37 -7.87 14.68
N LEU A 88 -11.52 -8.52 14.94
CA LEU A 88 -12.62 -8.61 13.99
C LEU A 88 -13.25 -7.24 13.72
N SER A 89 -13.42 -6.38 14.73
CA SER A 89 -14.00 -5.06 14.52
C SER A 89 -13.08 -4.12 13.74
N ALA A 90 -11.77 -4.19 13.97
CA ALA A 90 -10.78 -3.45 13.21
C ALA A 90 -10.74 -3.89 11.74
N LEU A 91 -10.70 -5.21 11.49
CA LEU A 91 -10.73 -5.76 10.13
C LEU A 91 -12.06 -5.44 9.43
N ALA A 92 -13.18 -5.60 10.12
CA ALA A 92 -14.49 -5.25 9.59
C ALA A 92 -14.57 -3.75 9.26
N GLY A 93 -14.03 -2.88 10.10
CA GLY A 93 -13.93 -1.45 9.83
C GLY A 93 -13.12 -1.17 8.56
N MET A 94 -11.97 -1.83 8.42
CA MET A 94 -11.09 -1.69 7.26
C MET A 94 -11.76 -2.13 5.94
N LEU A 95 -12.62 -3.14 5.99
CA LEU A 95 -13.27 -3.70 4.81
C LEU A 95 -14.64 -3.05 4.51
N ALA A 96 -15.43 -2.73 5.53
CA ALA A 96 -16.81 -2.30 5.39
C ALA A 96 -16.94 -1.04 4.54
N GLY A 97 -16.13 -0.01 4.78
CA GLY A 97 -16.18 1.25 4.04
C GLY A 97 -16.00 1.06 2.53
N PRO A 98 -14.86 0.53 2.06
CA PRO A 98 -14.63 0.26 0.65
C PRO A 98 -15.65 -0.69 0.05
N PHE A 99 -16.04 -1.73 0.78
CA PHE A 99 -16.99 -2.74 0.29
C PHE A 99 -18.39 -2.15 0.05
N LEU A 100 -18.89 -1.34 0.99
CA LEU A 100 -20.16 -0.62 0.84
C LEU A 100 -20.14 0.33 -0.35
N ILE A 101 -19.04 1.06 -0.56
CA ILE A 101 -18.88 1.97 -1.70
C ILE A 101 -18.95 1.20 -3.02
N VAL A 102 -18.22 0.09 -3.13
CA VAL A 102 -18.19 -0.73 -4.35
C VAL A 102 -19.57 -1.33 -4.64
N ILE A 103 -20.27 -1.85 -3.62
CA ILE A 103 -21.62 -2.39 -3.79
C ILE A 103 -22.60 -1.29 -4.20
N ALA A 104 -22.57 -0.14 -3.54
CA ALA A 104 -23.45 0.99 -3.86
C ALA A 104 -23.23 1.51 -5.28
N LEU A 105 -21.97 1.67 -5.69
CA LEU A 105 -21.60 2.05 -7.06
C LEU A 105 -22.02 0.98 -8.07
N GLY A 106 -21.81 -0.30 -7.76
CA GLY A 106 -22.23 -1.42 -8.61
C GLY A 106 -23.76 -1.44 -8.80
N ALA A 107 -24.53 -1.33 -7.73
CA ALA A 107 -25.98 -1.26 -7.78
C ALA A 107 -26.48 -0.03 -8.57
N ALA A 108 -25.88 1.15 -8.34
CA ALA A 108 -26.19 2.34 -9.12
C ALA A 108 -25.87 2.15 -10.61
N TYR A 109 -24.74 1.52 -10.93
CA TYR A 109 -24.35 1.24 -12.30
C TYR A 109 -25.30 0.26 -13.00
N THR A 110 -25.81 -0.76 -12.31
CA THR A 110 -26.82 -1.67 -12.91
C THR A 110 -28.12 -0.96 -13.29
N ARG A 111 -28.47 0.13 -12.59
CA ARG A 111 -29.71 0.87 -12.82
C ARG A 111 -29.56 2.02 -13.81
N TYR A 112 -28.39 2.66 -13.85
CA TYR A 112 -28.14 3.88 -14.64
C TYR A 112 -27.06 3.70 -15.72
N GLY A 113 -26.51 2.49 -15.90
CA GLY A 113 -25.40 2.20 -16.79
C GLY A 113 -25.70 2.37 -18.29
N ASP A 114 -26.98 2.33 -18.67
CA ASP A 114 -27.43 2.55 -20.05
C ASP A 114 -27.38 4.03 -20.45
N ILE A 115 -27.26 4.94 -19.49
CA ILE A 115 -27.11 6.38 -19.75
C ILE A 115 -25.71 6.63 -20.31
N PRO A 116 -25.56 7.19 -21.53
CA PRO A 116 -24.26 7.40 -22.17
C PRO A 116 -23.28 8.20 -21.30
N GLN A 117 -23.79 9.19 -20.56
CA GLN A 117 -23.02 10.03 -19.64
C GLN A 117 -22.45 9.22 -18.47
N VAL A 118 -23.21 8.28 -17.90
CA VAL A 118 -22.76 7.43 -16.78
C VAL A 118 -21.69 6.46 -17.27
N ARG A 119 -21.90 5.85 -18.44
CA ARG A 119 -20.90 4.98 -19.07
C ARG A 119 -19.59 5.72 -19.39
N ALA A 120 -19.69 6.94 -19.92
CA ALA A 120 -18.53 7.79 -20.18
C ALA A 120 -17.82 8.20 -18.88
N ALA A 121 -18.56 8.53 -17.82
CA ALA A 121 -17.99 8.88 -16.52
C ALA A 121 -17.21 7.70 -15.90
N VAL A 122 -17.75 6.48 -15.94
CA VAL A 122 -17.06 5.27 -15.47
C VAL A 122 -15.81 4.99 -16.29
N GLY A 123 -15.88 5.13 -17.62
CA GLY A 123 -14.70 5.04 -18.50
C GLY A 123 -13.64 6.10 -18.16
N GLY A 124 -14.06 7.34 -17.90
CA GLY A 124 -13.19 8.42 -17.46
C GLY A 124 -12.51 8.15 -16.12
N MET A 125 -13.23 7.59 -15.14
CA MET A 125 -12.65 7.18 -13.86
C MET A 125 -11.56 6.11 -14.04
N ALA A 126 -11.77 5.14 -14.94
CA ALA A 126 -10.75 4.14 -15.26
C ALA A 126 -9.51 4.79 -15.91
N ALA A 127 -9.70 5.75 -16.82
CA ALA A 127 -8.59 6.49 -17.43
C ALA A 127 -7.80 7.32 -16.40
N VAL A 128 -8.48 7.97 -15.45
CA VAL A 128 -7.84 8.70 -14.35
C VAL A 128 -7.05 7.75 -13.45
N ALA A 129 -7.61 6.60 -13.09
CA ALA A 129 -6.91 5.60 -12.29
C ALA A 129 -5.64 5.09 -13.00
N ALA A 130 -5.73 4.78 -14.30
CA ALA A 130 -4.58 4.41 -15.11
C ALA A 130 -3.53 5.53 -15.18
N GLY A 131 -3.96 6.78 -15.36
CA GLY A 131 -3.07 7.95 -15.33
C GLY A 131 -2.36 8.14 -14.00
N LEU A 132 -3.03 7.91 -12.86
CA LEU A 132 -2.44 7.99 -11.53
C LEU A 132 -1.40 6.87 -11.30
N ILE A 133 -1.68 5.66 -11.76
CA ILE A 133 -0.72 4.55 -11.73
C ILE A 133 0.50 4.87 -12.61
N ALA A 134 0.28 5.39 -13.81
CA ALA A 134 1.36 5.80 -14.71
C ALA A 134 2.20 6.94 -14.09
N ALA A 135 1.57 7.93 -13.46
CA ALA A 135 2.25 9.05 -12.81
C ALA A 135 3.08 8.60 -11.59
N THR A 136 2.56 7.66 -10.79
CA THR A 136 3.30 7.09 -9.66
C THR A 136 4.49 6.24 -10.13
N ALA A 137 4.29 5.42 -11.17
CA ALA A 137 5.37 4.67 -11.81
C ALA A 137 6.45 5.60 -12.37
N TRP A 138 6.05 6.67 -13.07
CA TRP A 138 6.96 7.69 -13.59
C TRP A 138 7.73 8.39 -12.47
N LYS A 139 7.06 8.79 -11.39
CA LYS A 139 7.69 9.44 -10.23
C LYS A 139 8.73 8.52 -9.58
N MET A 140 8.43 7.23 -9.42
CA MET A 140 9.37 6.25 -8.88
C MET A 140 10.54 6.01 -9.84
N GLY A 141 10.28 5.83 -11.13
CA GLY A 141 11.32 5.67 -12.16
C GLY A 141 12.27 6.87 -12.24
N ALA A 142 11.73 8.09 -12.24
CA ALA A 142 12.50 9.32 -12.24
C ALA A 142 13.32 9.52 -10.96
N ALA A 143 12.84 9.02 -9.80
CA ALA A 143 13.60 9.05 -8.55
C ALA A 143 14.77 8.06 -8.56
N LEU A 144 14.58 6.87 -9.14
CA LEU A 144 15.64 5.88 -9.33
C LEU A 144 16.71 6.39 -10.31
N LEU A 145 16.31 6.96 -11.44
CA LEU A 145 17.24 7.56 -12.41
C LEU A 145 18.07 8.68 -11.80
N ARG A 146 17.46 9.56 -10.99
CA ARG A 146 18.20 10.64 -10.30
C ARG A 146 19.23 10.10 -9.31
N LYS A 147 18.91 9.03 -8.57
CA LYS A 147 19.87 8.39 -7.65
C LYS A 147 21.00 7.64 -8.39
N GLN A 148 20.74 7.15 -9.60
CA GLN A 148 21.68 6.36 -10.40
C GLN A 148 22.52 7.19 -11.38
N ALA A 149 22.07 8.38 -11.78
CA ALA A 149 22.85 9.35 -12.54
C ALA A 149 24.15 9.77 -11.81
N ALA A 150 24.20 9.60 -10.48
CA ALA A 150 25.40 9.79 -9.67
C ALA A 150 26.45 8.65 -9.78
N LYS A 151 26.13 7.51 -10.44
CA LYS A 151 26.99 6.31 -10.51
C LYS A 151 27.39 5.82 -11.92
N GLY A 152 27.11 6.61 -12.97
CA GLY A 152 27.86 6.49 -14.24
C GLY A 152 27.52 5.33 -15.19
N SER A 153 26.25 4.90 -15.32
CA SER A 153 25.85 4.04 -16.45
C SER A 153 24.43 4.35 -16.96
N MET A 154 24.28 5.55 -17.53
CA MET A 154 23.01 6.13 -17.97
C MET A 154 22.38 5.42 -19.19
N ALA A 155 23.20 4.80 -20.05
CA ALA A 155 22.74 4.18 -21.29
C ALA A 155 21.97 2.86 -21.08
N VAL A 156 22.43 2.00 -20.15
CA VAL A 156 21.80 0.69 -19.91
C VAL A 156 20.47 0.82 -19.18
N GLN A 157 20.33 1.85 -18.33
CA GLN A 157 19.10 2.12 -17.58
C GLN A 157 18.03 2.78 -18.42
N ALA A 158 18.43 3.71 -19.31
CA ALA A 158 17.53 4.25 -20.31
C ALA A 158 16.98 3.12 -21.20
N LEU A 159 17.84 2.17 -21.61
CA LEU A 159 17.43 1.00 -22.37
C LEU A 159 16.47 0.09 -21.59
N LEU A 160 16.72 -0.18 -20.31
CA LEU A 160 15.84 -1.00 -19.45
C LEU A 160 14.48 -0.35 -19.17
N LEU A 161 14.44 0.97 -18.96
CA LEU A 161 13.19 1.70 -18.79
C LEU A 161 12.40 1.78 -20.09
N LEU A 162 13.09 1.97 -21.21
CA LEU A 162 12.47 1.94 -22.53
C LEU A 162 11.91 0.54 -22.84
N LEU A 163 12.64 -0.53 -22.49
CA LEU A 163 12.17 -1.91 -22.59
C LEU A 163 10.99 -2.23 -21.68
N ALA A 164 11.00 -1.73 -20.43
CA ALA A 164 9.89 -1.91 -19.50
C ALA A 164 8.64 -1.13 -19.95
N PHE A 165 8.82 0.10 -20.44
CA PHE A 165 7.75 0.95 -20.95
C PHE A 165 7.13 0.36 -22.23
N VAL A 166 7.95 -0.11 -23.17
CA VAL A 166 7.49 -0.77 -24.41
C VAL A 166 6.87 -2.13 -24.12
N GLY A 167 7.45 -2.91 -23.19
CA GLY A 167 6.98 -4.25 -22.81
C GLY A 167 5.65 -4.25 -22.07
N LEU A 168 5.44 -3.31 -21.11
CA LEU A 168 4.18 -3.19 -20.39
C LEU A 168 3.11 -2.43 -21.19
N GLY A 169 3.51 -1.44 -21.98
CA GLY A 169 2.58 -0.50 -22.62
C GLY A 169 1.97 -0.98 -23.94
N LEU A 170 2.69 -1.78 -24.74
CA LEU A 170 2.27 -2.08 -26.11
C LEU A 170 1.85 -3.54 -26.37
N LEU A 171 2.27 -4.52 -25.55
CA LEU A 171 2.21 -5.92 -26.01
C LEU A 171 1.21 -6.83 -25.29
N HIS A 172 0.64 -6.47 -24.14
CA HIS A 172 -0.28 -7.33 -23.36
C HIS A 172 0.20 -8.80 -23.20
N TRP A 173 1.48 -9.06 -23.40
CA TRP A 173 2.01 -10.41 -23.55
C TRP A 173 2.51 -10.87 -22.19
N ARG A 174 1.80 -11.86 -21.62
CA ARG A 174 2.16 -12.67 -20.44
C ARG A 174 3.22 -11.99 -19.57
N LEU A 175 2.76 -11.13 -18.65
CA LEU A 175 3.53 -10.48 -17.58
C LEU A 175 4.63 -11.38 -16.99
N VAL A 176 4.34 -12.68 -16.91
CA VAL A 176 5.21 -13.76 -16.45
C VAL A 176 6.51 -13.88 -17.26
N ALA A 177 6.48 -13.84 -18.60
CA ALA A 177 7.67 -14.06 -19.44
C ALA A 177 8.64 -12.87 -19.39
N VAL A 178 8.10 -11.64 -19.33
CA VAL A 178 8.90 -10.41 -19.20
C VAL A 178 9.63 -10.41 -17.85
N PHE A 179 8.93 -10.75 -16.76
CA PHE A 179 9.54 -10.86 -15.44
C PHE A 179 10.63 -11.93 -15.37
N LEU A 180 10.41 -13.09 -15.99
CA LEU A 180 11.33 -14.22 -15.94
C LEU A 180 12.65 -13.98 -16.69
N VAL A 181 12.66 -13.06 -17.67
CA VAL A 181 13.85 -12.77 -18.49
C VAL A 181 14.54 -11.48 -18.05
N LEU A 182 13.79 -10.41 -17.78
CA LEU A 182 14.38 -9.11 -17.42
C LEU A 182 14.86 -9.04 -15.97
N ALA A 183 14.20 -9.73 -15.03
CA ALA A 183 14.64 -9.74 -13.64
C ALA A 183 16.04 -10.37 -13.47
N PRO A 184 16.36 -11.56 -14.04
CA PRO A 184 17.70 -12.13 -13.92
C PRO A 184 18.75 -11.34 -14.70
N LEU A 185 18.43 -10.79 -15.88
CA LEU A 185 19.39 -9.98 -16.64
C LEU A 185 19.71 -8.64 -15.95
N GLY A 186 18.72 -7.98 -15.35
CA GLY A 186 18.91 -6.80 -14.53
C GLY A 186 19.73 -7.09 -13.27
N ALA A 187 19.45 -8.20 -12.59
CA ALA A 187 20.21 -8.66 -11.43
C ALA A 187 21.66 -9.01 -11.79
N LEU A 188 21.90 -9.71 -12.91
CA LEU A 188 23.25 -10.07 -13.36
C LEU A 188 24.07 -8.82 -13.72
N TYR A 189 23.46 -7.85 -14.38
CA TYR A 189 24.14 -6.62 -14.75
C TYR A 189 24.49 -5.76 -13.52
N PHE A 190 23.60 -5.72 -12.52
CA PHE A 190 23.86 -5.04 -11.25
C PHE A 190 24.96 -5.74 -10.43
N TYR A 191 24.95 -7.08 -10.39
CA TYR A 191 25.97 -7.87 -9.70
C TYR A 191 27.34 -7.72 -10.36
N ARG A 192 27.38 -7.63 -11.69
CA ARG A 192 28.63 -7.51 -12.45
C ARG A 192 29.24 -6.11 -12.43
N ASN A 193 28.43 -5.06 -12.27
CA ASN A 193 28.90 -3.67 -12.28
C ASN A 193 28.87 -2.96 -10.90
N GLY A 194 28.35 -3.57 -9.82
CA GLY A 194 28.01 -2.81 -8.61
C GLY A 194 28.11 -3.50 -7.26
N GLY A 195 28.68 -4.70 -7.11
CA GLY A 195 28.74 -5.36 -5.80
C GLY A 195 29.97 -6.21 -5.56
N ARG A 196 31.07 -5.60 -5.10
CA ARG A 196 31.76 -6.17 -3.93
C ARG A 196 31.10 -5.51 -2.70
N PRO A 197 30.73 -6.29 -1.67
CA PRO A 197 30.01 -5.80 -0.50
C PRO A 197 30.73 -4.66 0.21
#